data_AF-A0AAV9BFS2-F1
#
_entry.id   AF-A0AAV9BFS2-F1
#
_cell.length_a   1.000
_cell.length_b   1.000
_cell.length_c   1.000
_cell.angle_alpha   90.00
_cell.angle_beta   90.00
_cell.angle_gamma   90.00
#
_symmetry.space_group_name_H-M   'P 1'
#
loop_
_entity.id
_entity.type
_entity.pdbx_description
1 polymer ?
#
loop_
_entity_poly.entity_id
_entity_poly.type
_entity_poly.pdbx_seq_one_letter_code
_entity_poly.pdbx_strand_id
1 'polypeptide(L)'
;MSNWIQRPPSLLLLLLLLLLFISGAVSRPIDNTLSDPAFSDGAAANSSSTPPHLLRLGRPTASSAAESCEQTYGFLPCTTTALGNLFLSIVYGYLMFTAATYLSTGSELLLEILGPGIVGGLFLPILGALPDALLILVSGLSGSPETAQKQVLIGMGLLAGSTVMLLTLLWGSCVVVGKTDLSETTGRSIDLQDTKGFSLFGSGVTTDLWTSYAARIMVISVVPFVIVQLPRIFRFPSGERIMVLVALLVAIAFLISYCLYQVFQPWIQRRHLAYAKHKHLISGILRHAQERVFGKLLTPEGDPNIEIIKKLFHVIDQDKNGKVSHSELRALIIGIQFDEIDLDKDDAVDKVMAEFDTNRDNTIEEQEFIVGISKWLNEAKHVVANSAIFADPLVDAVDNFSKATSIPSFFISFIAMPLATNSSEAVSAIIFASRKKQRTSSLTFSEIYGAVTMNNILCLAVFLALVYVRHLVWDFSAEVLVILIVSVVMGLFASFRITFSLWMCFIAFLFYPLSLVLVYVLDYLAGWS
;
A
#
# COMPACT_ATOMS: atom_id res chain seq x y z
N MET A 1 27.60 -11.23 24.63
CA MET A 1 28.41 -10.23 23.91
C MET A 1 27.44 -9.37 23.10
N SER A 2 26.67 -8.47 23.73
CA SER A 2 27.02 -7.12 24.20
C SER A 2 27.55 -6.18 23.11
N ASN A 3 26.66 -5.25 22.69
CA ASN A 3 26.88 -3.88 22.23
C ASN A 3 28.13 -3.60 21.39
N TRP A 4 27.94 -3.25 20.11
CA TRP A 4 28.68 -2.31 19.23
C TRP A 4 28.15 -2.61 17.82
N ILE A 5 27.30 -1.79 17.20
CA ILE A 5 27.63 -0.73 16.23
C ILE A 5 26.35 0.15 16.15
N GLN A 6 26.25 1.21 16.96
CA GLN A 6 26.53 2.60 16.58
C GLN A 6 25.88 3.05 15.27
N ARG A 7 24.85 3.90 15.45
CA ARG A 7 24.22 4.89 14.54
C ARG A 7 24.79 4.93 13.13
N PRO A 8 23.98 4.76 12.07
CA PRO A 8 24.54 4.72 10.75
C PRO A 8 25.01 6.13 10.35
N PRO A 9 26.22 6.29 9.81
CA PRO A 9 26.64 7.53 9.15
C PRO A 9 25.77 7.86 7.92
N SER A 10 24.85 6.96 7.53
CA SER A 10 23.90 7.16 6.44
C SER A 10 22.90 8.28 6.72
N LEU A 11 22.45 8.51 7.95
CA LEU A 11 21.44 9.54 8.24
C LEU A 11 22.01 10.96 8.10
N LEU A 12 23.27 11.15 8.51
CA LEU A 12 23.98 12.43 8.36
C LEU A 12 24.41 12.65 6.90
N LEU A 13 24.83 11.59 6.19
CA LEU A 13 25.14 11.65 4.76
C LEU A 13 23.88 11.89 3.93
N LEU A 14 22.75 11.27 4.29
CA LEU A 14 21.43 11.50 3.69
C LEU A 14 20.98 12.93 3.98
N LEU A 15 21.15 13.44 5.21
CA LEU A 15 20.85 14.84 5.55
C LEU A 15 21.74 15.83 4.81
N LEU A 16 23.03 15.53 4.64
CA LEU A 16 23.98 16.36 3.88
C LEU A 16 23.68 16.34 2.37
N LEU A 17 23.28 15.18 1.83
CA LEU A 17 22.76 15.04 0.47
C LEU A 17 21.46 15.85 0.32
N LEU A 18 20.48 15.65 1.22
CA LEU A 18 19.22 16.40 1.32
C LEU A 18 19.48 17.93 1.36
N LEU A 19 20.44 18.40 2.15
CA LEU A 19 20.79 19.82 2.29
C LEU A 19 21.46 20.40 1.03
N LEU A 20 22.25 19.60 0.30
CA LEU A 20 22.81 20.01 -1.00
C LEU A 20 21.71 20.14 -2.08
N PHE A 21 20.64 19.35 -2.01
CA PHE A 21 19.54 19.33 -2.98
C PHE A 21 18.49 20.44 -2.81
N ILE A 22 18.45 21.13 -1.66
CA ILE A 22 17.59 22.31 -1.44
C ILE A 22 17.97 23.47 -2.37
N SER A 23 19.21 23.51 -2.87
CA SER A 23 19.70 24.58 -3.75
C SER A 23 18.98 24.66 -5.12
N GLY A 24 18.27 23.60 -5.53
CA GLY A 24 17.50 23.54 -6.78
C GLY A 24 15.98 23.45 -6.63
N ALA A 25 15.46 23.48 -5.40
CA ALA A 25 14.03 23.42 -5.12
C ALA A 25 13.52 24.81 -4.70
N VAL A 26 12.48 25.29 -5.39
CA VAL A 26 11.79 26.53 -5.00
C VAL A 26 10.63 26.14 -4.10
N SER A 27 10.76 26.39 -2.80
CA SER A 27 9.67 26.32 -1.83
C SER A 27 9.46 27.69 -1.19
N ARG A 28 8.22 28.19 -1.18
CA ARG A 28 7.86 29.38 -0.39
C ARG A 28 7.77 29.00 1.09
N PRO A 29 8.36 29.78 2.02
CA PRO A 29 8.02 29.64 3.43
C PRO A 29 6.57 30.08 3.64
N ILE A 30 5.83 29.35 4.49
CA ILE A 30 4.52 29.77 4.98
C ILE A 30 4.79 30.92 5.96
N ASP A 31 4.54 32.17 5.53
CA ASP A 31 4.53 33.32 6.42
C ASP A 31 3.22 33.30 7.22
N ASN A 32 3.32 33.07 8.53
CA ASN A 32 2.19 33.07 9.48
C ASN A 32 1.66 34.48 9.80
N THR A 33 1.79 35.44 8.89
CA THR A 33 1.38 36.83 9.12
C THR A 33 0.70 37.42 7.89
N LEU A 34 -0.59 37.15 7.72
CA LEU A 34 -1.66 38.14 7.62
C LEU A 34 -2.95 37.41 7.26
N SER A 35 -3.96 37.61 8.08
CA SER A 35 -5.36 37.29 7.86
C SER A 35 -5.82 37.77 6.47
N ASP A 36 -6.38 36.84 5.68
CA ASP A 36 -7.44 36.97 4.65
C ASP A 36 -7.51 38.23 3.74
N PRO A 37 -7.86 38.08 2.43
CA PRO A 37 -9.28 37.80 2.15
C PRO A 37 -9.64 36.95 0.90
N ALA A 38 -10.68 36.16 1.13
CA ALA A 38 -11.96 36.12 0.41
C ALA A 38 -12.07 35.40 -0.95
N PHE A 39 -12.81 34.29 -0.86
CA PHE A 39 -13.86 33.88 -1.80
C PHE A 39 -14.53 35.06 -2.51
N SER A 40 -14.68 34.93 -3.84
CA SER A 40 -15.38 35.90 -4.70
C SER A 40 -16.89 35.68 -4.65
N ASP A 41 -17.60 36.47 -3.84
CA ASP A 41 -19.02 36.78 -3.97
C ASP A 41 -19.20 38.12 -4.72
N GLY A 42 -19.87 38.07 -5.87
CA GLY A 42 -19.99 39.20 -6.78
C GLY A 42 -20.73 40.39 -6.18
N ALA A 43 -20.02 41.52 -6.00
CA ALA A 43 -20.60 42.85 -5.91
C ALA A 43 -19.59 43.91 -6.38
N ALA A 44 -20.03 44.78 -7.28
CA ALA A 44 -19.26 45.88 -7.85
C ALA A 44 -19.01 47.03 -6.86
N ALA A 45 -17.83 47.68 -6.89
CA ALA A 45 -17.67 49.14 -6.98
C ALA A 45 -16.20 49.60 -6.86
N ASN A 46 -15.87 50.54 -7.75
CA ASN A 46 -14.71 51.45 -7.82
C ASN A 46 -13.98 51.80 -6.51
N SER A 47 -12.63 51.85 -6.53
CA SER A 47 -11.87 53.11 -6.62
C SER A 47 -10.36 52.94 -6.32
N SER A 48 -9.59 53.79 -7.00
CA SER A 48 -8.15 54.06 -7.03
C SER A 48 -7.40 54.19 -5.69
N SER A 49 -6.16 53.69 -5.63
CA SER A 49 -4.93 54.51 -5.50
C SER A 49 -3.66 53.69 -5.18
N THR A 50 -2.52 54.20 -5.65
CA THR A 50 -1.15 53.67 -5.76
C THR A 50 -0.39 53.39 -4.45
N PRO A 51 0.68 52.56 -4.45
CA PRO A 51 1.40 52.09 -3.24
C PRO A 51 2.63 52.95 -2.89
N PRO A 52 3.21 52.83 -1.68
CA PRO A 52 4.59 53.25 -1.43
C PRO A 52 5.56 52.06 -1.36
N HIS A 53 6.70 52.31 -2.00
CA HIS A 53 7.91 51.50 -2.07
C HIS A 53 8.49 51.09 -0.71
N LEU A 54 8.96 49.84 -0.59
CA LEU A 54 10.00 49.48 0.38
C LEU A 54 10.89 48.31 -0.12
N LEU A 55 12.16 48.68 -0.38
CA LEU A 55 13.40 47.89 -0.44
C LEU A 55 13.44 46.59 -1.26
N ARG A 56 13.75 46.76 -2.55
CA ARG A 56 14.26 45.73 -3.46
C ARG A 56 15.76 45.55 -3.23
N LEU A 57 16.16 44.55 -2.44
CA LEU A 57 17.55 44.07 -2.39
C LEU A 57 17.81 43.22 -3.63
N GLY A 58 18.69 43.72 -4.50
CA GLY A 58 19.06 43.08 -5.76
C GLY A 58 19.78 41.76 -5.54
N ARG A 59 19.27 40.71 -6.18
CA ARG A 59 19.99 39.46 -6.46
C ARG A 59 20.21 39.40 -7.98
N PRO A 60 21.38 38.92 -8.47
CA PRO A 60 21.82 39.18 -9.83
C PRO A 60 20.86 38.59 -10.85
N THR A 61 20.45 39.42 -11.80
CA THR A 61 19.75 39.02 -13.02
C THR A 61 20.68 38.20 -13.89
N ALA A 62 20.67 36.88 -13.69
CA ALA A 62 20.74 35.96 -14.82
C ALA A 62 19.30 35.76 -15.28
N SER A 63 18.88 36.53 -16.27
CA SER A 63 17.64 36.34 -16.99
C SER A 63 17.73 35.07 -17.84
N SER A 64 17.53 33.91 -17.22
CA SER A 64 16.90 32.77 -17.88
C SER A 64 15.42 32.86 -17.53
N ALA A 65 14.55 32.89 -18.52
CA ALA A 65 13.13 32.67 -18.31
C ALA A 65 12.99 31.36 -17.52
N ALA A 66 12.72 31.47 -16.22
CA ALA A 66 12.46 30.30 -15.41
C ALA A 66 11.11 29.77 -15.87
N GLU A 67 11.10 28.58 -16.50
CA GLU A 67 9.89 27.78 -16.64
C GLU A 67 9.22 27.73 -15.26
N SER A 68 8.08 28.40 -15.13
CA SER A 68 7.33 28.42 -13.90
C SER A 68 6.79 27.02 -13.68
N CYS A 69 7.47 26.27 -12.82
CA CYS A 69 6.97 25.00 -12.34
C CYS A 69 5.69 25.24 -11.52
N GLU A 70 4.58 24.63 -11.94
CA GLU A 70 3.31 24.72 -11.21
C GLU A 70 3.35 23.81 -9.99
N GLN A 71 2.95 24.35 -8.84
CA GLN A 71 2.88 23.61 -7.59
C GLN A 71 1.52 22.92 -7.51
N THR A 72 1.48 21.58 -7.50
CA THR A 72 0.26 20.74 -7.52
C THR A 72 -0.81 21.18 -6.50
N TYR A 73 -0.38 21.67 -5.33
CA TYR A 73 -1.26 22.19 -4.28
C TYR A 73 -0.88 23.59 -3.77
N GLY A 74 -0.04 24.34 -4.50
CA GLY A 74 0.38 25.70 -4.13
C GLY A 74 1.31 25.84 -2.91
N PHE A 75 1.56 24.75 -2.16
CA PHE A 75 2.52 24.71 -1.05
C PHE A 75 3.59 23.63 -1.22
N LEU A 76 3.32 22.60 -2.03
CA LEU A 76 4.24 21.50 -2.23
C LEU A 76 5.40 21.89 -3.17
N PRO A 77 6.64 21.46 -2.86
CA PRO A 77 7.80 21.79 -3.66
C PRO A 77 7.69 21.19 -5.06
N CYS A 78 8.18 21.94 -6.05
CA CYS A 78 8.16 21.52 -7.44
C CYS A 78 9.48 21.90 -8.11
N THR A 79 9.90 21.15 -9.13
CA THR A 79 11.17 21.34 -9.82
C THR A 79 11.11 20.85 -11.26
N THR A 80 11.85 21.51 -12.15
CA THR A 80 12.00 21.09 -13.55
C THR A 80 13.25 20.26 -13.78
N THR A 81 14.13 20.14 -12.79
CA THR A 81 15.41 19.42 -12.92
C THR A 81 15.23 17.92 -12.73
N ALA A 82 15.95 17.09 -13.49
CA ALA A 82 15.89 15.62 -13.34
C ALA A 82 16.25 15.17 -11.92
N LEU A 83 17.30 15.74 -11.33
CA LEU A 83 17.72 15.41 -9.97
C LEU A 83 16.72 15.89 -8.91
N GLY A 84 16.09 17.05 -9.11
CA GLY A 84 15.04 17.53 -8.23
C GLY A 84 13.81 16.62 -8.28
N ASN A 85 13.39 16.19 -9.46
CA ASN A 85 12.22 15.31 -9.59
C ASN A 85 12.51 13.92 -9.03
N LEU A 86 13.74 13.41 -9.21
CA LEU A 86 14.18 12.19 -8.53
C LEU A 86 14.09 12.33 -7.01
N PHE A 87 14.56 13.46 -6.47
CA PHE A 87 14.48 13.75 -5.05
C PHE A 87 13.02 13.80 -4.56
N LEU A 88 12.13 14.51 -5.27
CA LEU A 88 10.70 14.57 -4.93
C LEU A 88 10.03 13.19 -5.01
N SER A 89 10.33 12.39 -6.05
CA SER A 89 9.83 11.03 -6.17
C SER A 89 10.27 10.14 -5.01
N ILE A 90 11.51 10.27 -4.53
CA ILE A 90 12.00 9.53 -3.37
C ILE A 90 11.28 9.97 -2.09
N VAL A 91 11.11 11.28 -1.88
CA VAL A 91 10.45 11.81 -0.67
C VAL A 91 8.97 11.42 -0.65
N TYR A 92 8.24 11.65 -1.73
CA TYR A 92 6.83 11.26 -1.80
C TYR A 92 6.65 9.75 -1.80
N GLY A 93 7.56 8.99 -2.42
CA GLY A 93 7.60 7.54 -2.34
C GLY A 93 7.80 7.05 -0.90
N TYR A 94 8.67 7.69 -0.12
CA TYR A 94 8.86 7.36 1.30
C TYR A 94 7.64 7.71 2.17
N LEU A 95 6.97 8.83 1.89
CA LEU A 95 5.71 9.19 2.56
C LEU A 95 4.61 8.17 2.25
N MET A 96 4.48 7.76 0.98
CA MET A 96 3.55 6.71 0.57
C MET A 96 3.87 5.36 1.23
N PHE A 97 5.15 4.98 1.31
CA PHE A 97 5.59 3.80 2.04
C PHE A 97 5.20 3.84 3.52
N THR A 98 5.38 5.00 4.16
CA THR A 98 5.01 5.20 5.56
C THR A 98 3.49 5.07 5.74
N ALA A 99 2.72 5.68 4.85
CA ALA A 99 1.26 5.56 4.83
C ALA A 99 0.79 4.11 4.61
N ALA A 100 1.38 3.40 3.65
CA ALA A 100 1.10 1.99 3.40
C ALA A 100 1.47 1.10 4.60
N THR A 101 2.55 1.43 5.31
CA THR A 101 2.94 0.72 6.55
C THR A 101 1.92 0.94 7.65
N TYR A 102 1.51 2.19 7.91
CA TYR A 102 0.47 2.49 8.89
C TYR A 102 -0.88 1.86 8.52
N LEU A 103 -1.22 1.83 7.23
CA LEU A 103 -2.42 1.17 6.73
C LEU A 103 -2.35 -0.34 6.97
N SER A 104 -1.22 -0.97 6.64
CA SER A 104 -1.00 -2.41 6.86
C SER A 104 -1.10 -2.76 8.35
N THR A 105 -0.30 -2.12 9.21
CA THR A 105 -0.32 -2.37 10.66
C THR A 105 -1.69 -2.06 11.28
N GLY A 106 -2.33 -0.98 10.85
CA GLY A 106 -3.68 -0.63 11.28
C GLY A 106 -4.72 -1.68 10.86
N SER A 107 -4.60 -2.24 9.66
CA SER A 107 -5.47 -3.30 9.15
C SER A 107 -5.28 -4.61 9.93
N GLU A 108 -4.06 -4.92 10.38
CA GLU A 108 -3.78 -6.09 11.22
C GLU A 108 -4.40 -5.94 12.60
N LEU A 109 -4.23 -4.77 13.24
CA LEU A 109 -4.87 -4.46 14.52
C LEU A 109 -6.40 -4.51 14.40
N LEU A 110 -6.94 -4.00 13.30
CA LEU A 110 -8.37 -4.07 12.99
C LEU A 110 -8.85 -5.53 12.89
N LEU A 111 -8.06 -6.42 12.30
CA LEU A 111 -8.36 -7.85 12.21
C LEU A 111 -8.37 -8.51 13.59
N GLU A 112 -7.46 -8.14 14.47
CA GLU A 112 -7.42 -8.65 15.85
C GLU A 112 -8.67 -8.23 16.62
N ILE A 113 -9.11 -6.99 16.44
CA ILE A 113 -10.25 -6.42 17.14
C ILE A 113 -11.57 -6.98 16.59
N LEU A 114 -11.79 -6.93 15.26
CA LEU A 114 -13.08 -7.27 14.64
C LEU A 114 -13.20 -8.74 14.20
N GLY A 115 -12.12 -9.51 14.32
CA GLY A 115 -12.07 -10.92 13.96
C GLY A 115 -12.15 -11.18 12.45
N PRO A 116 -12.00 -12.45 12.04
CA PRO A 116 -11.85 -12.83 10.63
C PRO A 116 -13.17 -12.80 9.83
N GLY A 117 -14.28 -12.30 10.39
CA GLY A 117 -15.60 -12.31 9.75
C GLY A 117 -15.71 -11.33 8.57
N ILE A 118 -16.79 -10.55 8.54
CA ILE A 118 -17.05 -9.58 7.45
C ILE A 118 -15.89 -8.60 7.28
N VAL A 119 -15.30 -8.12 8.38
CA VAL A 119 -14.21 -7.14 8.32
C VAL A 119 -12.93 -7.76 7.77
N GLY A 120 -12.59 -8.97 8.23
CA GLY A 120 -11.44 -9.70 7.71
C GLY A 120 -11.56 -10.05 6.23
N GLY A 121 -12.72 -10.56 5.80
CA GLY A 121 -12.92 -11.05 4.43
C GLY A 121 -13.28 -9.98 3.39
N LEU A 122 -13.83 -8.83 3.80
CA LEU A 122 -14.24 -7.76 2.87
C LEU A 122 -13.31 -6.55 2.93
N PHE A 123 -12.98 -6.04 4.12
CA PHE A 123 -12.29 -4.77 4.26
C PHE A 123 -10.77 -4.91 4.10
N LEU A 124 -10.14 -5.88 4.77
CA LEU A 124 -8.69 -6.02 4.72
C LEU A 124 -8.10 -6.24 3.32
N PRO A 125 -8.70 -7.07 2.44
CA PRO A 125 -8.20 -7.25 1.09
C PRO A 125 -8.26 -5.95 0.28
N ILE A 126 -9.32 -5.17 0.47
CA ILE A 126 -9.49 -3.86 -0.17
C ILE A 126 -8.45 -2.87 0.37
N LEU A 127 -8.20 -2.88 1.68
CA LEU A 127 -7.20 -2.00 2.32
C LEU A 127 -5.78 -2.29 1.83
N GLY A 128 -5.41 -3.57 1.59
CA GLY A 128 -4.09 -3.92 1.07
C GLY A 128 -3.82 -3.36 -0.34
N ALA A 129 -4.80 -3.42 -1.23
CA ALA A 129 -4.69 -2.88 -2.60
C ALA A 129 -5.13 -1.40 -2.72
N LEU A 130 -5.49 -0.75 -1.61
CA LEU A 130 -6.02 0.62 -1.61
C LEU A 130 -5.00 1.66 -2.09
N PRO A 131 -3.71 1.65 -1.66
CA PRO A 131 -2.74 2.62 -2.14
C PRO A 131 -2.56 2.56 -3.67
N ASP A 132 -2.49 1.35 -4.23
CA ASP A 132 -2.38 1.11 -5.66
C ASP A 132 -3.63 1.63 -6.40
N ALA A 133 -4.83 1.28 -5.93
CA ALA A 133 -6.09 1.74 -6.50
C ALA A 133 -6.24 3.26 -6.44
N LEU A 134 -5.79 3.90 -5.36
CA LEU A 134 -5.85 5.34 -5.18
C LEU A 134 -4.91 6.07 -6.14
N LEU A 135 -3.66 5.61 -6.27
CA LEU A 135 -2.71 6.18 -7.24
C LEU A 135 -3.23 6.07 -8.67
N ILE A 136 -3.83 4.94 -9.05
CA ILE A 136 -4.47 4.78 -10.36
C ILE A 136 -5.64 5.75 -10.54
N LEU A 137 -6.52 5.84 -9.53
CA LEU A 137 -7.69 6.71 -9.56
C LEU A 137 -7.28 8.18 -9.75
N VAL A 138 -6.33 8.63 -8.92
CA VAL A 138 -5.83 10.00 -8.90
C VAL A 138 -5.14 10.35 -10.21
N SER A 139 -4.33 9.44 -10.75
CA SER A 139 -3.68 9.60 -12.07
C SER A 139 -4.68 9.78 -13.22
N GLY A 140 -5.90 9.23 -13.12
CA GLY A 140 -6.93 9.34 -14.16
C GLY A 140 -7.95 10.46 -13.98
N LEU A 141 -8.10 10.97 -12.74
CA LEU A 141 -9.00 12.09 -12.44
C LEU A 141 -8.33 13.45 -12.59
N SER A 142 -7.00 13.50 -12.54
CA SER A 142 -6.24 14.76 -12.61
C SER A 142 -6.17 15.31 -14.05
N GLY A 143 -6.31 16.63 -14.16
CA GLY A 143 -6.06 17.39 -15.39
C GLY A 143 -7.09 17.26 -16.54
N SER A 144 -6.67 17.76 -17.71
CA SER A 144 -7.39 17.63 -19.00
C SER A 144 -7.29 16.19 -19.52
N PRO A 145 -8.14 15.75 -20.48
CA PRO A 145 -8.09 14.37 -21.00
C PRO A 145 -6.71 14.00 -21.59
N GLU A 146 -5.96 14.96 -22.13
CA GLU A 146 -4.61 14.72 -22.67
C GLU A 146 -3.57 14.46 -21.56
N THR A 147 -3.65 15.22 -20.46
CA THR A 147 -2.80 15.01 -19.28
C THR A 147 -3.16 13.69 -18.58
N ALA A 148 -4.46 13.41 -18.47
CA ALA A 148 -4.97 12.17 -17.91
C ALA A 148 -4.48 10.95 -18.72
N GLN A 149 -4.43 10.99 -20.06
CA GLN A 149 -3.89 9.86 -20.85
C GLN A 149 -2.43 9.55 -20.47
N LYS A 150 -1.59 10.57 -20.28
CA LYS A 150 -0.18 10.39 -19.89
C LYS A 150 -0.01 9.92 -18.46
N GLN A 151 -0.83 10.42 -17.54
CA GLN A 151 -0.79 10.02 -16.13
C GLN A 151 -1.41 8.63 -15.92
N VAL A 152 -2.43 8.24 -16.67
CA VAL A 152 -3.01 6.88 -16.61
C VAL A 152 -2.00 5.82 -17.01
N LEU A 153 -1.05 6.13 -17.90
CA LEU A 153 0.10 5.25 -18.20
C LEU A 153 0.97 4.97 -16.95
N ILE A 154 1.14 5.96 -16.08
CA ILE A 154 1.83 5.79 -14.78
C ILE A 154 1.06 4.79 -13.92
N GLY A 155 -0.27 4.94 -13.85
CA GLY A 155 -1.16 4.01 -13.14
C GLY A 155 -1.13 2.58 -13.70
N MET A 156 -1.09 2.43 -15.02
CA MET A 156 -0.95 1.10 -15.65
C MET A 156 0.41 0.48 -15.36
N GLY A 157 1.48 1.27 -15.37
CA GLY A 157 2.81 0.83 -14.97
C GLY A 157 2.88 0.40 -13.52
N LEU A 158 2.21 1.10 -12.60
CA LEU A 158 2.05 0.65 -11.21
C LEU A 158 1.30 -0.70 -11.13
N LEU A 159 0.15 -0.84 -11.78
CA LEU A 159 -0.63 -2.09 -11.79
C LEU A 159 0.19 -3.29 -12.28
N ALA A 160 0.87 -3.11 -13.42
CA ALA A 160 1.72 -4.13 -14.01
C ALA A 160 2.95 -4.41 -13.13
N GLY A 161 3.60 -3.35 -12.65
CA GLY A 161 4.78 -3.40 -11.81
C GLY A 161 4.52 -4.14 -10.50
N SER A 162 3.44 -3.81 -9.78
CA SER A 162 3.08 -4.46 -8.51
C SER A 162 2.83 -5.95 -8.72
N THR A 163 2.02 -6.30 -9.72
CA THR A 163 1.70 -7.70 -10.02
C THR A 163 2.94 -8.51 -10.39
N VAL A 164 3.77 -7.98 -11.30
CA VAL A 164 4.99 -8.66 -11.74
C VAL A 164 6.00 -8.74 -10.59
N MET A 165 6.24 -7.65 -9.85
CA MET A 165 7.16 -7.64 -8.70
C MET A 165 6.76 -8.66 -7.63
N LEU A 166 5.48 -8.71 -7.26
CA LEU A 166 4.96 -9.67 -6.27
C LEU A 166 5.20 -11.11 -6.70
N LEU A 167 4.91 -11.45 -7.97
CA LEU A 167 5.07 -12.80 -8.50
C LEU A 167 6.50 -13.20 -8.87
N THR A 168 7.42 -12.25 -8.97
CA THR A 168 8.80 -12.51 -9.40
C THR A 168 9.79 -12.25 -8.27
N LEU A 169 10.05 -10.98 -7.96
CA LEU A 169 11.03 -10.55 -6.98
C LEU A 169 10.63 -10.96 -5.56
N LEU A 170 9.38 -10.68 -5.14
CA LEU A 170 8.95 -11.04 -3.79
C LEU A 170 8.80 -12.55 -3.64
N TRP A 171 8.08 -13.20 -4.57
CA TRP A 171 7.90 -14.65 -4.58
C TRP A 171 9.25 -15.38 -4.56
N GLY A 172 10.18 -15.00 -5.42
CA GLY A 172 11.52 -15.58 -5.50
C GLY A 172 12.32 -15.36 -4.21
N SER A 173 12.25 -14.16 -3.63
CA SER A 173 12.91 -13.84 -2.35
C SER A 173 12.36 -14.68 -1.21
N CYS A 174 11.05 -14.90 -1.16
CA CYS A 174 10.40 -15.76 -0.17
C CYS A 174 10.85 -17.22 -0.28
N VAL A 175 11.07 -17.74 -1.50
CA VAL A 175 11.64 -19.09 -1.70
C VAL A 175 13.08 -19.16 -1.19
N VAL A 176 13.91 -18.15 -1.48
CA VAL A 176 15.33 -18.13 -1.06
C VAL A 176 15.46 -18.03 0.45
N VAL A 177 14.71 -17.14 1.08
CA VAL A 177 14.79 -16.88 2.52
C VAL A 177 14.10 -17.99 3.32
N GLY A 178 12.99 -18.53 2.81
CA GLY A 178 12.24 -19.60 3.46
C GLY A 178 12.76 -21.01 3.21
N LYS A 179 13.84 -21.17 2.43
CA LYS A 179 14.37 -22.49 2.05
C LYS A 179 14.68 -23.36 3.28
N THR A 180 14.28 -24.62 3.20
CA THR A 180 14.72 -25.66 4.12
C THR A 180 15.06 -26.94 3.35
N ASP A 181 15.70 -27.89 4.03
CA ASP A 181 16.15 -29.14 3.44
C ASP A 181 14.94 -29.99 3.01
N LEU A 182 15.00 -30.51 1.78
CA LEU A 182 14.00 -31.41 1.24
C LEU A 182 14.30 -32.84 1.70
N SER A 183 13.27 -33.48 2.27
CA SER A 183 13.30 -34.90 2.64
C SER A 183 13.41 -35.78 1.40
N GLU A 184 14.39 -36.67 1.38
CA GLU A 184 14.65 -37.59 0.26
C GLU A 184 13.53 -38.63 0.06
N THR A 185 12.74 -38.92 1.09
CA THR A 185 11.66 -39.91 1.02
C THR A 185 10.33 -39.33 0.58
N THR A 186 10.04 -38.07 0.95
CA THR A 186 8.72 -37.45 0.76
C THR A 186 8.76 -36.27 -0.23
N GLY A 187 9.95 -35.76 -0.56
CA GLY A 187 10.12 -34.57 -1.40
C GLY A 187 9.58 -33.28 -0.75
N ARG A 188 9.32 -33.29 0.57
CA ARG A 188 8.78 -32.16 1.33
C ARG A 188 9.86 -31.49 2.15
N SER A 189 9.69 -30.20 2.39
CA SER A 189 10.60 -29.37 3.18
C SER A 189 10.46 -29.70 4.67
N ILE A 190 11.59 -29.87 5.36
CA ILE A 190 11.63 -30.15 6.80
C ILE A 190 11.70 -28.81 7.55
N ASP A 191 10.79 -28.59 8.50
CA ASP A 191 10.73 -27.32 9.24
C ASP A 191 12.03 -27.05 10.01
N LEU A 192 12.48 -25.79 10.00
CA LEU A 192 13.66 -25.27 10.72
C LEU A 192 15.02 -25.86 10.34
N GLN A 193 15.09 -26.82 9.41
CA GLN A 193 16.33 -27.49 9.04
C GLN A 193 16.90 -26.92 7.73
N ASP A 194 18.01 -26.17 7.81
CA ASP A 194 18.71 -25.60 6.65
C ASP A 194 20.20 -25.97 6.72
N THR A 195 20.51 -27.24 6.49
CA THR A 195 21.88 -27.77 6.52
C THR A 195 22.52 -27.85 5.14
N LYS A 196 21.72 -27.99 4.07
CA LYS A 196 22.21 -28.19 2.70
C LYS A 196 22.66 -26.91 1.98
N GLY A 197 22.88 -25.79 2.69
CA GLY A 197 23.44 -24.55 2.12
C GLY A 197 22.69 -24.08 0.86
N PHE A 198 23.38 -23.96 -0.28
CA PHE A 198 22.80 -23.64 -1.59
C PHE A 198 22.64 -24.89 -2.47
N SER A 199 21.76 -25.82 -2.05
CA SER A 199 21.39 -26.95 -2.91
C SER A 199 20.18 -26.60 -3.79
N LEU A 200 20.40 -26.51 -5.11
CA LEU A 200 19.36 -26.14 -6.10
C LEU A 200 18.16 -27.11 -6.10
N PHE A 201 18.42 -28.39 -5.84
CA PHE A 201 17.43 -29.47 -5.87
C PHE A 201 17.19 -30.11 -4.50
N GLY A 202 18.10 -29.91 -3.53
CA GLY A 202 17.99 -30.45 -2.18
C GLY A 202 17.38 -29.51 -1.16
N SER A 203 17.13 -28.24 -1.52
CA SER A 203 16.50 -27.24 -0.66
C SER A 203 15.30 -26.58 -1.35
N GLY A 204 14.28 -26.24 -0.58
CA GLY A 204 13.06 -25.62 -1.08
C GLY A 204 12.05 -25.31 0.00
N VAL A 205 10.88 -24.86 -0.42
CA VAL A 205 9.77 -24.50 0.46
C VAL A 205 8.55 -25.33 0.09
N THR A 206 7.91 -25.97 1.07
CA THR A 206 6.63 -26.65 0.85
C THR A 206 5.49 -25.83 1.45
N THR A 207 4.41 -25.71 0.69
CA THR A 207 3.16 -25.07 1.10
C THR A 207 2.05 -26.10 1.26
N ASP A 208 0.90 -25.68 1.76
CA ASP A 208 -0.29 -26.51 1.86
C ASP A 208 -1.16 -26.45 0.61
N LEU A 209 -2.12 -27.38 0.52
CA LEU A 209 -3.02 -27.46 -0.63
C LEU A 209 -3.90 -26.20 -0.78
N TRP A 210 -4.23 -25.53 0.33
CA TRP A 210 -5.01 -24.30 0.34
C TRP A 210 -4.28 -23.15 -0.36
N THR A 211 -2.96 -23.06 -0.22
CA THR A 211 -2.14 -22.12 -1.01
C THR A 211 -2.27 -22.37 -2.52
N SER A 212 -2.33 -23.63 -2.97
CA SER A 212 -2.56 -23.91 -4.39
C SER A 212 -3.96 -23.52 -4.87
N TYR A 213 -4.99 -23.58 -4.02
CA TYR A 213 -6.31 -23.03 -4.36
C TYR A 213 -6.27 -21.50 -4.51
N ALA A 214 -5.52 -20.79 -3.65
CA ALA A 214 -5.32 -19.35 -3.81
C ALA A 214 -4.65 -19.01 -5.15
N ALA A 215 -3.64 -19.78 -5.56
CA ALA A 215 -3.01 -19.62 -6.88
C ALA A 215 -4.00 -19.84 -8.05
N ARG A 216 -4.94 -20.79 -7.92
CA ARG A 216 -5.98 -21.01 -8.96
C ARG A 216 -6.94 -19.83 -9.06
N ILE A 217 -7.34 -19.27 -7.93
CA ILE A 217 -8.20 -18.07 -7.89
C ILE A 217 -7.48 -16.89 -8.56
N MET A 218 -6.18 -16.74 -8.30
CA MET A 218 -5.34 -15.74 -8.97
C MET A 218 -5.26 -15.96 -10.49
N VAL A 219 -5.18 -17.20 -10.99
CA VAL A 219 -5.25 -17.44 -12.45
C VAL A 219 -6.60 -17.04 -13.02
N ILE A 220 -7.69 -17.27 -12.29
CA ILE A 220 -9.04 -16.88 -12.73
C ILE A 220 -9.19 -15.35 -12.76
N SER A 221 -8.55 -14.61 -11.86
CA SER A 221 -8.63 -13.14 -11.82
C SER A 221 -8.06 -12.45 -13.06
N VAL A 222 -7.36 -13.20 -13.92
CA VAL A 222 -6.77 -12.72 -15.18
C VAL A 222 -7.83 -12.57 -16.30
N VAL A 223 -9.01 -13.19 -16.17
CA VAL A 223 -10.04 -13.20 -17.24
C VAL A 223 -10.46 -11.79 -17.72
N PRO A 224 -10.70 -10.77 -16.87
CA PRO A 224 -11.03 -9.43 -17.33
C PRO A 224 -9.95 -8.80 -18.22
N PHE A 225 -8.66 -9.08 -17.95
CA PHE A 225 -7.55 -8.65 -18.81
C PHE A 225 -7.60 -9.32 -20.19
N VAL A 226 -8.03 -10.58 -20.27
CA VAL A 226 -8.20 -11.26 -21.57
C VAL A 226 -9.35 -10.62 -22.34
N ILE A 227 -10.46 -10.31 -21.68
CA ILE A 227 -11.65 -9.70 -22.31
C ILE A 227 -11.32 -8.35 -22.93
N VAL A 228 -10.61 -7.49 -22.21
CA VAL A 228 -10.28 -6.14 -22.73
C VAL A 228 -9.33 -6.19 -23.93
N GLN A 229 -8.55 -7.27 -24.10
CA GLN A 229 -7.63 -7.46 -25.24
C GLN A 229 -8.31 -8.01 -26.50
N LEU A 230 -9.54 -8.55 -26.40
CA LEU A 230 -10.24 -9.18 -27.53
C LEU A 230 -10.42 -8.26 -28.76
N PRO A 231 -10.77 -6.96 -28.64
CA PRO A 231 -10.90 -6.07 -29.81
C PRO A 231 -9.66 -6.01 -30.68
N ARG A 232 -8.47 -5.98 -30.05
CA ARG A 232 -7.17 -5.95 -30.72
C ARG A 232 -6.84 -7.29 -31.36
N ILE A 233 -7.12 -8.40 -30.68
CA ILE A 233 -6.89 -9.76 -31.18
C ILE A 233 -7.74 -10.03 -32.43
N PHE A 234 -9.00 -9.62 -32.43
CA PHE A 234 -9.95 -9.87 -33.52
C PHE A 234 -10.07 -8.70 -34.54
N ARG A 235 -9.34 -7.60 -34.33
CA ARG A 235 -9.33 -6.40 -35.18
C ARG A 235 -10.72 -5.78 -35.43
N PHE A 236 -11.52 -5.64 -34.37
CA PHE A 236 -12.83 -4.97 -34.42
C PHE A 236 -12.81 -3.65 -33.60
N PRO A 237 -12.33 -2.53 -34.18
CA PRO A 237 -12.11 -1.27 -33.46
C PRO A 237 -13.41 -0.63 -32.92
N SER A 238 -14.55 -0.88 -33.59
CA SER A 238 -15.86 -0.38 -33.15
C SER A 238 -16.36 -0.99 -31.83
N GLY A 239 -15.73 -2.08 -31.37
CA GLY A 239 -16.11 -2.81 -30.17
C GLY A 239 -15.30 -2.49 -28.91
N GLU A 240 -14.26 -1.66 -28.99
CA GLU A 240 -13.33 -1.41 -27.87
C GLU A 240 -14.04 -0.92 -26.61
N ARG A 241 -14.87 0.12 -26.75
CA ARG A 241 -15.62 0.68 -25.62
C ARG A 241 -16.58 -0.32 -24.99
N ILE A 242 -17.20 -1.17 -25.80
CA ILE A 242 -18.11 -2.21 -25.33
C ILE A 242 -17.32 -3.28 -24.57
N MET A 243 -16.15 -3.69 -25.07
CA MET A 243 -15.31 -4.68 -24.38
C MET A 243 -14.70 -4.14 -23.09
N VAL A 244 -14.33 -2.86 -23.02
CA VAL A 244 -13.92 -2.20 -21.76
C VAL A 244 -15.06 -2.24 -20.74
N LEU A 245 -16.30 -1.92 -21.15
CA LEU A 245 -17.46 -1.99 -20.26
C LEU A 245 -17.76 -3.43 -19.80
N VAL A 246 -17.69 -4.41 -20.71
CA VAL A 246 -17.89 -5.83 -20.36
C VAL A 246 -16.80 -6.30 -19.40
N ALA A 247 -15.53 -5.96 -19.66
CA ALA A 247 -14.41 -6.28 -18.77
C ALA A 247 -14.60 -5.65 -17.38
N LEU A 248 -15.08 -4.40 -17.31
CA LEU A 248 -15.39 -3.71 -16.05
C LEU A 248 -16.48 -4.44 -15.26
N LEU A 249 -17.58 -4.82 -15.91
CA LEU A 249 -18.67 -5.56 -15.25
C LEU A 249 -18.19 -6.92 -14.74
N VAL A 250 -17.37 -7.63 -15.50
CA VAL A 250 -16.77 -8.90 -15.08
C VAL A 250 -15.80 -8.71 -13.91
N ALA A 251 -14.96 -7.67 -13.94
CA ALA A 251 -14.05 -7.35 -12.85
C ALA A 251 -14.79 -7.02 -11.55
N ILE A 252 -15.86 -6.23 -11.62
CA ILE A 252 -16.73 -5.93 -10.46
C ILE A 252 -17.41 -7.20 -9.94
N ALA A 253 -17.95 -8.05 -10.83
CA ALA A 253 -18.55 -9.31 -10.43
C ALA A 253 -17.55 -10.24 -9.74
N PHE A 254 -16.30 -10.29 -10.23
CA PHE A 254 -15.22 -11.06 -9.63
C PHE A 254 -14.79 -10.48 -8.27
N LEU A 255 -14.68 -9.16 -8.14
CA LEU A 255 -14.41 -8.49 -6.87
C LEU A 255 -15.48 -8.84 -5.83
N ILE A 256 -16.76 -8.69 -6.17
CA ILE A 256 -17.87 -9.04 -5.27
C ILE A 256 -17.81 -10.53 -4.90
N SER A 257 -17.60 -11.41 -5.88
CA SER A 257 -17.52 -12.86 -5.67
C SER A 257 -16.35 -13.25 -4.77
N TYR A 258 -15.18 -12.63 -4.97
CA TYR A 258 -13.98 -12.86 -4.18
C TYR A 258 -14.15 -12.38 -2.74
N CYS A 259 -14.70 -11.18 -2.55
CA CYS A 259 -15.03 -10.66 -1.23
C CYS A 259 -16.05 -11.53 -0.50
N LEU A 260 -17.12 -11.97 -1.18
CA LEU A 260 -18.10 -12.90 -0.60
C LEU A 260 -17.44 -14.22 -0.21
N TYR A 261 -16.62 -14.79 -1.09
CA TYR A 261 -15.88 -16.02 -0.82
C TYR A 261 -14.99 -15.88 0.42
N GLN A 262 -14.26 -14.77 0.56
CA GLN A 262 -13.44 -14.53 1.74
C GLN A 262 -14.26 -14.29 3.01
N VAL A 263 -15.44 -13.68 2.92
CA VAL A 263 -16.32 -13.52 4.09
C VAL A 263 -16.86 -14.87 4.58
N PHE A 264 -17.25 -15.77 3.67
CA PHE A 264 -17.75 -17.10 4.03
C PHE A 264 -16.63 -18.07 4.43
N GLN A 265 -15.46 -17.94 3.81
CA GLN A 265 -14.28 -18.75 4.07
C GLN A 265 -13.07 -17.85 4.34
N PRO A 266 -12.96 -17.24 5.53
CA PRO A 266 -11.84 -16.35 5.85
C PRO A 266 -10.62 -17.17 6.30
N TRP A 267 -10.20 -18.19 5.54
CA TRP A 267 -9.12 -19.09 6.00
C TRP A 267 -7.77 -18.37 6.05
N ILE A 268 -7.50 -17.45 5.12
CA ILE A 268 -6.29 -16.61 5.10
C ILE A 268 -6.26 -15.77 6.37
N GLN A 269 -7.36 -15.07 6.67
CA GLN A 269 -7.50 -14.20 7.84
C GLN A 269 -7.48 -14.97 9.15
N ARG A 270 -8.12 -16.14 9.22
CA ARG A 270 -8.05 -17.01 10.41
C ARG A 270 -6.64 -17.48 10.68
N ARG A 271 -5.87 -17.79 9.63
CA ARG A 271 -4.45 -18.17 9.76
C ARG A 271 -3.64 -16.97 10.23
N HIS A 272 -3.78 -15.82 9.58
CA HIS A 272 -3.13 -14.58 9.95
C HIS A 272 -3.37 -14.24 11.44
N LEU A 273 -4.64 -14.24 11.86
CA LEU A 273 -5.05 -14.04 13.25
C LEU A 273 -4.48 -15.10 14.19
N ALA A 274 -4.48 -16.38 13.82
CA ALA A 274 -3.92 -17.44 14.65
C ALA A 274 -2.41 -17.30 14.87
N TYR A 275 -1.69 -16.66 13.94
CA TYR A 275 -0.28 -16.32 14.13
C TYR A 275 -0.08 -15.07 14.96
N ALA A 276 -0.87 -14.04 14.70
CA ALA A 276 -0.86 -12.82 15.48
C ALA A 276 -1.11 -13.13 16.97
N LYS A 277 -2.09 -14.00 17.28
CA LYS A 277 -2.37 -14.54 18.62
C LYS A 277 -1.23 -15.35 19.27
N HIS A 278 -0.26 -15.83 18.50
CA HIS A 278 0.91 -16.54 19.03
C HIS A 278 2.14 -15.63 19.15
N LYS A 279 2.18 -14.51 18.42
CA LYS A 279 3.19 -13.45 18.51
C LYS A 279 2.85 -12.54 19.68
N HIS A 280 1.65 -12.00 19.66
CA HIS A 280 1.00 -11.32 20.76
C HIS A 280 0.42 -12.38 21.70
N LEU A 281 1.12 -12.70 22.79
CA LEU A 281 0.52 -13.30 23.99
C LEU A 281 -0.51 -12.31 24.52
N ILE A 282 -1.65 -12.24 23.85
CA ILE A 282 -2.88 -11.67 24.35
C ILE A 282 -3.05 -12.25 25.74
N SER A 283 -2.92 -11.39 26.75
CA SER A 283 -3.12 -11.80 28.13
C SER A 283 -4.51 -12.43 28.25
N GLY A 284 -4.71 -13.32 29.22
CA GLY A 284 -6.00 -13.99 29.41
C GLY A 284 -7.21 -13.02 29.48
N ILE A 285 -6.95 -11.75 29.80
CA ILE A 285 -7.91 -10.64 29.85
C ILE A 285 -8.44 -10.28 28.45
N LEU A 286 -7.56 -10.03 27.47
CA LEU A 286 -8.00 -9.73 26.09
C LEU A 286 -8.70 -10.94 25.46
N ARG A 287 -8.29 -12.19 25.80
CA ARG A 287 -8.97 -13.40 25.30
C ARG A 287 -10.44 -13.47 25.73
N HIS A 288 -10.74 -13.09 26.97
CA HIS A 288 -12.12 -13.07 27.50
C HIS A 288 -12.93 -11.89 26.97
N ALA A 289 -12.28 -10.77 26.67
CA ALA A 289 -12.90 -9.63 25.99
C ALA A 289 -13.23 -9.92 24.52
N GLN A 290 -12.31 -10.57 23.81
CA GLN A 290 -12.39 -10.90 22.38
C GLN A 290 -13.55 -11.85 22.05
N GLU A 291 -13.90 -12.76 22.96
CA GLU A 291 -14.98 -13.73 22.76
C GLU A 291 -16.38 -13.20 23.14
N ARG A 292 -16.48 -12.06 23.86
CA ARG A 292 -17.76 -11.56 24.40
C ARG A 292 -18.12 -10.11 24.02
N VAL A 293 -17.16 -9.26 23.64
CA VAL A 293 -17.35 -7.79 23.66
C VAL A 293 -17.14 -7.09 22.33
N PHE A 294 -16.20 -7.53 21.49
CA PHE A 294 -15.90 -6.82 20.24
C PHE A 294 -16.92 -7.13 19.14
N GLY A 295 -18.03 -6.39 19.14
CA GLY A 295 -18.78 -6.13 17.92
C GLY A 295 -18.12 -5.00 17.10
N LYS A 296 -18.81 -4.48 16.08
CA LYS A 296 -18.27 -3.41 15.23
C LYS A 296 -18.10 -2.08 15.99
N LEU A 297 -16.85 -1.64 16.19
CA LEU A 297 -16.49 -0.32 16.77
C LEU A 297 -16.98 0.87 15.93
N LEU A 298 -17.38 0.62 14.68
CA LEU A 298 -18.03 1.59 13.81
C LEU A 298 -19.43 1.10 13.47
N THR A 299 -20.37 2.02 13.37
CA THR A 299 -21.70 1.74 12.81
C THR A 299 -21.57 1.47 11.29
N PRO A 300 -22.57 0.84 10.65
CA PRO A 300 -22.59 0.67 9.19
C PRO A 300 -22.40 1.96 8.39
N GLU A 301 -22.75 3.11 8.98
CA GLU A 301 -22.63 4.45 8.43
C GLU A 301 -21.20 5.04 8.57
N GLY A 302 -20.30 4.33 9.26
CA GLY A 302 -18.91 4.72 9.43
C GLY A 302 -18.67 5.74 10.55
N ASP A 303 -19.56 5.80 11.53
CA ASP A 303 -19.43 6.61 12.75
C ASP A 303 -19.03 5.75 13.95
N PRO A 304 -18.36 6.30 14.98
CA PRO A 304 -18.00 5.57 16.20
C PRO A 304 -19.21 4.93 16.90
N ASN A 305 -19.16 3.62 17.12
CA ASN A 305 -20.20 2.89 17.83
C ASN A 305 -20.01 3.02 19.35
N ILE A 306 -20.68 4.02 19.92
CA ILE A 306 -20.58 4.38 21.33
C ILE A 306 -20.90 3.19 22.25
N GLU A 307 -21.86 2.33 21.91
CA GLU A 307 -22.22 1.17 22.76
C GLU A 307 -21.07 0.17 22.89
N ILE A 308 -20.26 0.00 21.85
CA ILE A 308 -19.14 -0.95 21.86
C ILE A 308 -17.91 -0.34 22.51
N ILE A 309 -17.70 0.96 22.30
CA ILE A 309 -16.64 1.71 23.00
C ILE A 309 -16.88 1.69 24.51
N LYS A 310 -18.14 1.82 24.96
CA LYS A 310 -18.52 1.65 26.37
C LYS A 310 -18.23 0.25 26.91
N LYS A 311 -18.56 -0.78 26.13
CA LYS A 311 -18.23 -2.16 26.54
C LYS A 311 -16.72 -2.39 26.60
N LEU A 312 -15.95 -1.74 25.73
CA LEU A 312 -14.48 -1.79 25.77
C LEU A 312 -13.94 -1.12 27.04
N PHE A 313 -14.49 0.02 27.45
CA PHE A 313 -14.14 0.66 28.71
C PHE A 313 -14.32 -0.29 29.91
N HIS A 314 -15.48 -0.96 30.03
CA HIS A 314 -15.75 -1.92 31.10
C HIS A 314 -14.89 -3.19 31.09
N VAL A 315 -14.22 -3.47 29.97
CA VAL A 315 -13.24 -4.58 29.89
C VAL A 315 -11.88 -4.15 30.44
N ILE A 316 -11.52 -2.89 30.20
CA ILE A 316 -10.24 -2.31 30.61
C ILE A 316 -10.25 -2.01 32.11
N ASP A 317 -11.39 -1.49 32.60
CA ASP A 317 -11.71 -1.29 34.02
C ASP A 317 -11.87 -2.65 34.72
N GLN A 318 -10.75 -3.21 35.20
CA GLN A 318 -10.71 -4.55 35.79
C GLN A 318 -11.25 -4.55 37.21
N ASP A 319 -11.02 -3.46 37.95
CA ASP A 319 -11.46 -3.31 39.33
C ASP A 319 -12.90 -2.75 39.44
N LYS A 320 -13.50 -2.37 38.31
CA LYS A 320 -14.87 -1.87 38.16
C LYS A 320 -15.12 -0.58 38.93
N ASN A 321 -14.09 0.24 39.07
CA ASN A 321 -14.17 1.51 39.78
C ASN A 321 -14.78 2.64 38.91
N GLY A 322 -15.06 2.38 37.63
CA GLY A 322 -15.61 3.35 36.68
C GLY A 322 -14.59 4.32 36.10
N LYS A 323 -13.29 4.06 36.28
CA LYS A 323 -12.14 4.85 35.84
C LYS A 323 -11.05 3.92 35.33
N VAL A 324 -10.30 4.34 34.31
CA VAL A 324 -9.13 3.59 33.82
C VAL A 324 -7.88 4.25 34.39
N SER A 325 -7.15 3.50 35.21
CA SER A 325 -5.88 3.92 35.79
C SER A 325 -4.71 3.73 34.81
N HIS A 326 -3.59 4.42 35.08
CA HIS A 326 -2.32 4.23 34.36
C HIS A 326 -1.91 2.76 34.30
N SER A 327 -2.08 2.03 35.41
CA SER A 327 -1.77 0.60 35.49
C SER A 327 -2.67 -0.29 34.61
N GLU A 328 -3.95 0.03 34.50
CA GLU A 328 -4.90 -0.74 33.66
C GLU A 328 -4.68 -0.46 32.18
N LEU A 329 -4.44 0.81 31.84
CA LEU A 329 -4.05 1.20 30.49
C LEU A 329 -2.71 0.58 30.08
N ARG A 330 -1.73 0.57 30.99
CA ARG A 330 -0.46 -0.12 30.80
C ARG A 330 -0.65 -1.63 30.63
N ALA A 331 -1.53 -2.25 31.40
CA ALA A 331 -1.85 -3.66 31.25
C ALA A 331 -2.49 -3.97 29.88
N LEU A 332 -3.32 -3.06 29.37
CA LEU A 332 -3.90 -3.14 28.03
C LEU A 332 -2.81 -3.02 26.94
N ILE A 333 -1.95 -2.00 27.02
CA ILE A 333 -0.86 -1.76 26.06
C ILE A 333 0.15 -2.91 26.06
N ILE A 334 0.49 -3.45 27.24
CA ILE A 334 1.33 -4.64 27.36
C ILE A 334 0.62 -5.88 26.79
N GLY A 335 -0.69 -6.00 27.01
CA GLY A 335 -1.50 -7.10 26.50
C GLY A 335 -1.69 -7.13 24.98
N ILE A 336 -1.58 -5.98 24.31
CA ILE A 336 -1.57 -5.85 22.83
C ILE A 336 -0.17 -6.14 22.25
N GLN A 337 0.88 -6.11 23.09
CA GLN A 337 2.22 -6.61 22.82
C GLN A 337 2.83 -6.19 21.45
N PHE A 338 2.99 -4.91 21.15
CA PHE A 338 3.61 -4.45 19.89
C PHE A 338 5.06 -5.00 19.72
N ASP A 339 5.21 -6.11 19.02
CA ASP A 339 6.48 -6.87 18.94
C ASP A 339 7.48 -6.32 17.90
N GLU A 340 7.18 -5.22 17.21
CA GLU A 340 8.00 -4.72 16.09
C GLU A 340 8.44 -3.25 16.21
N ILE A 341 8.00 -2.54 17.25
CA ILE A 341 8.45 -1.17 17.52
C ILE A 341 9.02 -1.15 18.92
N ASP A 342 10.29 -0.71 19.07
CA ASP A 342 10.93 -0.44 20.36
C ASP A 342 10.30 0.83 20.97
N LEU A 343 8.97 0.78 21.14
CA LEU A 343 8.18 1.79 21.81
C LEU A 343 8.43 1.62 23.30
N ASP A 344 8.95 2.67 23.92
CA ASP A 344 8.93 2.77 25.37
C ASP A 344 7.45 2.70 25.79
N LYS A 345 7.09 1.59 26.42
CA LYS A 345 5.70 1.27 26.77
C LYS A 345 5.16 2.28 27.77
N ASP A 346 6.04 2.87 28.57
CA ASP A 346 5.67 3.88 29.54
C ASP A 346 5.42 5.23 28.84
N ASP A 347 6.21 5.59 27.81
CA ASP A 347 5.96 6.76 26.94
C ASP A 347 4.62 6.65 26.16
N ALA A 348 4.27 5.45 25.70
CA ALA A 348 2.98 5.21 25.05
C ALA A 348 1.80 5.42 26.00
N VAL A 349 1.89 4.89 27.23
CA VAL A 349 0.85 5.09 28.25
C VAL A 349 0.72 6.56 28.61
N ASP A 350 1.84 7.25 28.80
CA ASP A 350 1.86 8.67 29.18
C ASP A 350 1.24 9.55 28.10
N LYS A 351 1.49 9.26 26.80
CA LYS A 351 0.86 9.96 25.69
C LYS A 351 -0.65 9.74 25.63
N VAL A 352 -1.10 8.49 25.80
CA VAL A 352 -2.54 8.20 25.80
C VAL A 352 -3.23 8.85 26.99
N MET A 353 -2.63 8.81 28.19
CA MET A 353 -3.18 9.52 29.34
C MET A 353 -3.23 11.02 29.07
N ALA A 354 -2.15 11.64 28.58
CA ALA A 354 -2.13 13.07 28.29
C ALA A 354 -3.18 13.51 27.26
N GLU A 355 -3.60 12.61 26.37
CA GLU A 355 -4.58 12.91 25.33
C GLU A 355 -6.03 12.60 25.74
N PHE A 356 -6.25 11.58 26.55
CA PHE A 356 -7.60 11.14 26.95
C PHE A 356 -8.04 11.83 28.24
N ASP A 357 -7.13 12.02 29.20
CA ASP A 357 -7.37 12.69 30.47
C ASP A 357 -7.49 14.22 30.25
N THR A 358 -8.71 14.66 29.97
CA THR A 358 -9.00 16.06 29.65
C THR A 358 -9.08 16.89 30.92
N ASN A 359 -9.53 16.28 32.02
CA ASN A 359 -9.68 16.93 33.33
C ASN A 359 -8.37 16.93 34.17
N ARG A 360 -7.34 16.19 33.73
CA ARG A 360 -6.01 16.04 34.34
C ARG A 360 -6.03 15.42 35.74
N ASP A 361 -6.95 14.50 36.00
CA ASP A 361 -7.07 13.79 37.28
C ASP A 361 -6.20 12.53 37.37
N ASN A 362 -5.37 12.26 36.34
CA ASN A 362 -4.53 11.07 36.14
C ASN A 362 -5.31 9.76 36.02
N THR A 363 -6.61 9.83 35.76
CA THR A 363 -7.48 8.69 35.45
C THR A 363 -8.31 9.01 34.22
N ILE A 364 -8.69 8.00 33.44
CA ILE A 364 -9.59 8.22 32.30
C ILE A 364 -10.99 7.79 32.70
N GLU A 365 -11.93 8.73 32.74
CA GLU A 365 -13.35 8.42 32.97
C GLU A 365 -14.02 7.86 31.71
N GLU A 366 -15.15 7.14 31.85
CA GLU A 366 -15.86 6.51 30.71
C GLU A 366 -16.13 7.53 29.58
N GLN A 367 -16.53 8.74 29.93
CA GLN A 367 -16.85 9.78 28.95
C GLN A 367 -15.60 10.29 28.22
N GLU A 368 -14.48 10.46 28.94
CA GLU A 368 -13.19 10.84 28.36
C GLU A 368 -12.67 9.75 27.44
N PHE A 369 -12.81 8.48 27.83
CA PHE A 369 -12.46 7.34 27.01
C PHE A 369 -13.26 7.31 25.70
N ILE A 370 -14.58 7.53 25.76
CA ILE A 370 -15.44 7.56 24.56
C ILE A 370 -15.03 8.71 23.65
N VAL A 371 -14.80 9.91 24.19
CA VAL A 371 -14.41 11.08 23.42
C VAL A 371 -13.05 10.87 22.77
N GLY A 372 -12.06 10.38 23.53
CA GLY A 372 -10.71 10.09 23.03
C GLY A 372 -10.72 9.07 21.88
N ILE A 373 -11.40 7.93 22.07
CA ILE A 373 -11.52 6.90 21.03
C ILE A 373 -12.30 7.41 19.81
N SER A 374 -13.39 8.16 20.02
CA SER A 374 -14.18 8.71 18.91
C SER A 374 -13.38 9.74 18.11
N LYS A 375 -12.57 10.56 18.77
CA LYS A 375 -11.64 11.51 18.15
C LYS A 375 -10.60 10.77 17.29
N TRP A 376 -9.94 9.77 17.85
CA TRP A 376 -8.95 8.96 17.12
C TRP A 376 -9.56 8.21 15.93
N LEU A 377 -10.77 7.66 16.07
CA LEU A 377 -11.47 7.00 14.96
C LEU A 377 -11.80 7.99 13.82
N ASN A 378 -12.21 9.21 14.16
CA ASN A 378 -12.47 10.26 13.19
C ASN A 378 -11.17 10.79 12.55
N GLU A 379 -10.10 10.95 13.32
CA GLU A 379 -8.78 11.32 12.78
C GLU A 379 -8.25 10.25 11.83
N ALA A 380 -8.36 8.97 12.17
CA ALA A 380 -8.00 7.87 11.27
C ALA A 380 -8.79 7.91 9.95
N LYS A 381 -10.09 8.24 10.00
CA LYS A 381 -10.94 8.46 8.82
C LYS A 381 -10.43 9.62 7.96
N HIS A 382 -10.01 10.72 8.56
CA HIS A 382 -9.41 11.86 7.85
C HIS A 382 -8.03 11.54 7.28
N VAL A 383 -7.19 10.76 7.96
CA VAL A 383 -5.87 10.34 7.45
C VAL A 383 -6.00 9.50 6.18
N VAL A 384 -6.99 8.59 6.12
CA VAL A 384 -7.28 7.81 4.90
C VAL A 384 -7.73 8.74 3.77
N ALA A 385 -8.59 9.72 4.04
CA ALA A 385 -8.99 10.72 3.03
C ALA A 385 -7.81 11.60 2.58
N ASN A 386 -6.92 11.96 3.50
CA ASN A 386 -5.75 12.80 3.24
C ASN A 386 -4.60 12.05 2.55
N SER A 387 -4.59 10.72 2.56
CA SER A 387 -3.59 9.93 1.84
C SER A 387 -3.62 10.16 0.33
N ALA A 388 -4.78 10.57 -0.22
CA ALA A 388 -4.95 11.00 -1.59
C ALA A 388 -4.13 12.27 -1.94
N ILE A 389 -3.85 13.12 -0.96
CA ILE A 389 -3.15 14.40 -1.17
C ILE A 389 -1.69 14.17 -1.59
N PHE A 390 -1.09 13.03 -1.22
CA PHE A 390 0.28 12.68 -1.59
C PHE A 390 0.38 11.83 -2.86
N ALA A 391 -0.76 11.37 -3.39
CA ALA A 391 -0.81 10.61 -4.64
C ALA A 391 -0.52 11.50 -5.87
N ASP A 392 -1.19 12.66 -6.01
CA ASP A 392 -0.94 13.57 -7.14
C ASP A 392 0.52 14.04 -7.23
N PRO A 393 1.16 14.52 -6.14
CA PRO A 393 2.54 15.01 -6.20
C PRO A 393 3.54 13.90 -6.54
N LEU A 394 3.25 12.65 -6.15
CA LEU A 394 4.08 11.50 -6.53
C LEU A 394 3.95 11.20 -8.02
N VAL A 395 2.73 11.19 -8.55
CA VAL A 395 2.46 10.98 -9.99
C VAL A 395 3.12 12.09 -10.81
N ASP A 396 2.99 13.35 -10.38
CA ASP A 396 3.62 14.50 -11.03
C ASP A 396 5.14 14.44 -10.98
N ALA A 397 5.72 14.03 -9.85
CA ALA A 397 7.18 13.87 -9.74
C ALA A 397 7.70 12.80 -10.70
N VAL A 398 6.98 11.68 -10.85
CA VAL A 398 7.33 10.63 -11.82
C VAL A 398 7.20 11.12 -13.27
N ASP A 399 6.13 11.84 -13.60
CA ASP A 399 5.96 12.40 -14.95
C ASP A 399 7.03 13.44 -15.30
N ASN A 400 7.35 14.33 -14.36
CA ASN A 400 8.40 15.33 -14.55
C ASN A 400 9.80 14.71 -14.61
N PHE A 401 10.05 13.64 -13.85
CA PHE A 401 11.29 12.86 -13.96
C PHE A 401 11.41 12.16 -15.33
N SER A 402 10.31 11.58 -15.82
CA SER A 402 10.21 11.00 -17.16
C SER A 402 10.57 12.03 -18.25
N LYS A 403 9.94 13.21 -18.20
CA LYS A 403 10.24 14.32 -19.13
C LYS A 403 11.70 14.75 -19.07
N ALA A 404 12.28 14.85 -17.87
CA ALA A 404 13.65 15.32 -17.68
C ALA A 404 14.72 14.29 -18.09
N THR A 405 14.41 12.98 -18.00
CA THR A 405 15.36 11.90 -18.35
C THR A 405 15.11 11.28 -19.72
N SER A 406 13.99 11.63 -20.37
CA SER A 406 13.52 10.99 -21.61
C SER A 406 13.26 9.47 -21.47
N ILE A 407 13.13 8.98 -20.23
CA ILE A 407 12.72 7.60 -19.94
C ILE A 407 11.19 7.59 -19.86
N PRO A 408 10.49 6.67 -20.54
CA PRO A 408 9.04 6.60 -20.50
C PRO A 408 8.51 6.41 -19.07
N SER A 409 7.46 7.16 -18.73
CA SER A 409 6.87 7.19 -17.38
C SER A 409 6.38 5.82 -16.91
N PHE A 410 5.93 4.96 -17.83
CA PHE A 410 5.61 3.55 -17.57
C PHE A 410 6.74 2.78 -16.89
N PHE A 411 7.97 2.84 -17.43
CA PHE A 411 9.08 2.05 -16.88
C PHE A 411 9.52 2.54 -15.50
N ILE A 412 9.46 3.85 -15.29
CA ILE A 412 9.74 4.46 -13.99
C ILE A 412 8.68 4.00 -12.98
N SER A 413 7.40 4.07 -13.34
CA SER A 413 6.32 3.67 -12.43
C SER A 413 6.31 2.17 -12.15
N PHE A 414 6.56 1.33 -13.16
CA PHE A 414 6.66 -0.13 -13.03
C PHE A 414 7.71 -0.57 -12.01
N ILE A 415 8.81 0.17 -11.89
CA ILE A 415 9.90 -0.16 -10.96
C ILE A 415 9.72 0.57 -9.62
N ALA A 416 9.50 1.87 -9.65
CA ALA A 416 9.59 2.71 -8.46
C ALA A 416 8.31 2.70 -7.61
N MET A 417 7.12 2.68 -8.23
CA MET A 417 5.87 2.81 -7.46
C MET A 417 5.54 1.56 -6.61
N PRO A 418 5.70 0.32 -7.12
CA PRO A 418 5.49 -0.87 -6.29
C PRO A 418 6.44 -0.94 -5.08
N LEU A 419 7.65 -0.39 -5.20
CA LEU A 419 8.57 -0.29 -4.06
C LEU A 419 8.09 0.71 -3.01
N ALA A 420 7.26 1.69 -3.38
CA ALA A 420 6.63 2.59 -2.42
C ALA A 420 5.36 1.98 -1.81
N THR A 421 4.53 1.29 -2.60
CA THR A 421 3.21 0.83 -2.15
C THR A 421 3.18 -0.56 -1.54
N ASN A 422 3.98 -1.52 -2.03
CA ASN A 422 3.97 -2.91 -1.56
C ASN A 422 5.19 -3.28 -0.70
N SER A 423 6.08 -2.34 -0.37
CA SER A 423 7.30 -2.68 0.39
C SER A 423 7.03 -3.09 1.83
N SER A 424 5.99 -2.55 2.49
CA SER A 424 5.58 -2.99 3.82
C SER A 424 5.13 -4.46 3.80
N GLU A 425 4.27 -4.81 2.83
CA GLU A 425 3.83 -6.20 2.59
C GLU A 425 5.02 -7.11 2.23
N ALA A 426 5.94 -6.65 1.39
CA ALA A 426 7.12 -7.40 0.98
C ALA A 426 8.06 -7.70 2.16
N VAL A 427 8.30 -6.71 3.02
CA VAL A 427 9.12 -6.90 4.24
C VAL A 427 8.46 -7.91 5.18
N SER A 428 7.16 -7.75 5.45
CA SER A 428 6.40 -8.70 6.28
C SER A 428 6.46 -10.11 5.71
N ALA A 429 6.22 -10.27 4.41
CA ALA A 429 6.30 -11.55 3.71
C ALA A 429 7.68 -12.22 3.85
N ILE A 430 8.77 -11.45 3.67
CA ILE A 430 10.15 -11.96 3.83
C ILE A 430 10.40 -12.37 5.28
N ILE A 431 9.98 -11.58 6.27
CA ILE A 431 10.10 -11.90 7.69
C ILE A 431 9.34 -13.20 8.00
N PHE A 432 8.11 -13.36 7.51
CA PHE A 432 7.34 -14.59 7.71
C PHE A 432 7.95 -15.81 7.02
N ALA A 433 8.49 -15.65 5.81
CA ALA A 433 9.21 -16.70 5.11
C ALA A 433 10.47 -17.13 5.87
N SER A 434 11.20 -16.19 6.47
CA SER A 434 12.43 -16.44 7.24
C SER A 434 12.25 -17.35 8.45
N ARG A 435 11.00 -17.52 8.92
CA ARG A 435 10.66 -18.42 10.03
C ARG A 435 10.79 -19.90 9.66
N LYS A 436 10.97 -20.25 8.37
CA LYS A 436 11.31 -21.60 7.88
C LYS A 436 10.36 -22.70 8.39
N LYS A 437 9.07 -22.40 8.45
CA LYS A 437 8.01 -23.34 8.82
C LYS A 437 7.02 -23.47 7.67
N GLN A 438 6.56 -24.68 7.37
CA GLN A 438 5.57 -24.95 6.32
C GLN A 438 4.34 -24.05 6.46
N ARG A 439 3.86 -23.91 7.69
CA ARG A 439 2.64 -23.13 7.98
C ARG A 439 2.88 -21.62 7.70
N THR A 440 4.07 -21.06 7.99
CA THR A 440 4.34 -19.62 7.76
C THR A 440 4.56 -19.35 6.29
N SER A 441 5.32 -20.22 5.61
CA SER A 441 5.48 -20.16 4.16
C SER A 441 4.14 -20.27 3.42
N SER A 442 3.26 -21.18 3.84
CA SER A 442 1.92 -21.31 3.25
C SER A 442 1.09 -20.03 3.39
N LEU A 443 1.20 -19.34 4.54
CA LEU A 443 0.54 -18.06 4.73
C LEU A 443 1.12 -17.00 3.78
N THR A 444 2.45 -16.83 3.79
CA THR A 444 3.15 -15.87 2.93
C THR A 444 2.79 -16.01 1.45
N PHE A 445 2.83 -17.23 0.91
CA PHE A 445 2.47 -17.43 -0.49
C PHE A 445 0.98 -17.20 -0.77
N SER A 446 0.10 -17.55 0.18
CA SER A 446 -1.34 -17.27 0.03
C SER A 446 -1.63 -15.77 0.05
N GLU A 447 -0.89 -14.99 0.84
CA GLU A 447 -0.98 -13.52 0.87
C GLU A 447 -0.48 -12.91 -0.43
N ILE A 448 0.66 -13.36 -0.97
CA ILE A 448 1.18 -12.90 -2.27
C ILE A 448 0.13 -13.15 -3.37
N TYR A 449 -0.45 -14.35 -3.45
CA TYR A 449 -1.49 -14.64 -4.44
C TYR A 449 -2.79 -13.86 -4.19
N GLY A 450 -3.13 -13.61 -2.94
CA GLY A 450 -4.27 -12.80 -2.54
C GLY A 450 -4.11 -11.33 -2.95
N ALA A 451 -2.94 -10.74 -2.71
CA ALA A 451 -2.58 -9.38 -3.12
C ALA A 451 -2.62 -9.22 -4.64
N VAL A 452 -2.01 -10.17 -5.38
CA VAL A 452 -2.08 -10.18 -6.85
C VAL A 452 -3.52 -10.33 -7.34
N THR A 453 -4.34 -11.17 -6.69
CA THR A 453 -5.76 -11.29 -7.02
C THR A 453 -6.49 -9.98 -6.83
N MET A 454 -6.23 -9.26 -5.74
CA MET A 454 -6.81 -7.94 -5.48
C MET A 454 -6.36 -6.90 -6.51
N ASN A 455 -5.07 -6.84 -6.84
CA ASN A 455 -4.57 -5.93 -7.88
C ASN A 455 -5.24 -6.22 -9.23
N ASN A 456 -5.34 -7.49 -9.60
CA ASN A 456 -5.96 -7.92 -10.86
C ASN A 456 -7.46 -7.59 -10.98
N ILE A 457 -8.22 -7.55 -9.88
CA ILE A 457 -9.67 -7.30 -9.92
C ILE A 457 -10.03 -5.86 -9.50
N LEU A 458 -9.50 -5.36 -8.40
CA LEU A 458 -9.83 -4.03 -7.85
C LEU A 458 -9.15 -2.93 -8.64
N CYS A 459 -7.82 -2.98 -8.75
CA CYS A 459 -7.07 -1.93 -9.43
C CYS A 459 -7.40 -1.90 -10.93
N LEU A 460 -7.59 -3.07 -11.56
CA LEU A 460 -8.10 -3.13 -12.93
C LEU A 460 -9.52 -2.56 -13.05
N ALA A 461 -10.45 -2.86 -12.13
CA ALA A 461 -11.80 -2.30 -12.19
C ALA A 461 -11.78 -0.77 -12.08
N VAL A 462 -10.95 -0.21 -11.18
CA VAL A 462 -10.75 1.25 -11.07
C VAL A 462 -10.18 1.82 -12.37
N PHE A 463 -9.17 1.16 -12.95
CA PHE A 463 -8.57 1.56 -14.22
C PHE A 463 -9.59 1.56 -15.38
N LEU A 464 -10.34 0.47 -15.55
CA LEU A 464 -11.35 0.34 -16.60
C LEU A 464 -12.50 1.34 -16.42
N ALA A 465 -12.91 1.61 -15.17
CA ALA A 465 -13.91 2.62 -14.87
C ALA A 465 -13.43 4.02 -15.28
N LEU A 466 -12.18 4.37 -14.99
CA LEU A 466 -11.57 5.62 -15.43
C LEU A 466 -11.55 5.75 -16.95
N VAL A 467 -11.04 4.74 -17.66
CA VAL A 467 -10.97 4.73 -19.13
C VAL A 467 -12.37 4.91 -19.72
N TYR A 468 -13.38 4.23 -19.17
CA TYR A 468 -14.75 4.32 -19.67
C TYR A 468 -15.42 5.67 -19.40
N VAL A 469 -15.26 6.24 -18.20
CA VAL A 469 -15.90 7.50 -17.78
C VAL A 469 -15.22 8.71 -18.42
N ARG A 470 -13.89 8.71 -18.53
CA ARG A 470 -13.10 9.81 -19.09
C ARG A 470 -12.92 9.72 -20.60
N HIS A 471 -13.49 8.70 -21.25
CA HIS A 471 -13.40 8.48 -22.69
C HIS A 471 -11.96 8.39 -23.19
N LEU A 472 -11.09 7.73 -22.42
CA LEU A 472 -9.68 7.54 -22.78
C LEU A 472 -9.54 6.46 -23.85
N VAL A 473 -8.47 6.56 -24.64
CA VAL A 473 -8.13 5.55 -25.65
C VAL A 473 -7.44 4.37 -24.96
N TRP A 474 -7.77 3.15 -25.38
CA TRP A 474 -7.12 1.95 -24.90
C TRP A 474 -5.87 1.65 -25.74
N ASP A 475 -4.70 1.99 -25.21
CA ASP A 475 -3.37 1.80 -25.82
C ASP A 475 -2.40 1.00 -24.94
N PHE A 476 -2.93 0.24 -23.98
CA PHE A 476 -2.17 -0.48 -22.94
C PHE A 476 -1.99 -1.98 -23.24
N SER A 477 -1.91 -2.35 -24.52
CA SER A 477 -1.98 -3.75 -24.94
C SER A 477 -0.74 -4.55 -24.51
N ALA A 478 0.46 -3.97 -24.59
CA ALA A 478 1.71 -4.64 -24.24
C ALA A 478 1.83 -4.86 -22.73
N GLU A 479 1.43 -3.87 -21.94
CA GLU A 479 1.44 -3.86 -20.48
C GLU A 479 0.52 -4.95 -19.93
N VAL A 480 -0.71 -5.02 -20.46
CA VAL A 480 -1.65 -6.07 -20.08
C VAL A 480 -1.13 -7.45 -20.48
N LEU A 481 -0.51 -7.61 -21.65
CA LEU A 481 0.06 -8.90 -22.05
C LEU A 481 1.11 -9.40 -21.04
N VAL A 482 1.96 -8.52 -20.53
CA VAL A 482 2.97 -8.89 -19.54
C VAL A 482 2.33 -9.39 -18.24
N ILE A 483 1.29 -8.70 -17.76
CA ILE A 483 0.51 -9.16 -16.60
C ILE A 483 -0.09 -10.55 -16.86
N LEU A 484 -0.70 -10.75 -18.04
CA LEU A 484 -1.29 -12.03 -18.44
C LEU A 484 -0.25 -13.15 -18.40
N ILE A 485 0.92 -12.96 -19.02
CA ILE A 485 1.97 -13.97 -19.12
C ILE A 485 2.48 -14.34 -17.73
N VAL A 486 2.89 -13.35 -16.92
CA VAL A 486 3.49 -13.60 -15.60
C VAL A 486 2.46 -14.24 -14.66
N SER A 487 1.23 -13.72 -14.63
CA SER A 487 0.16 -14.23 -13.76
C SER A 487 -0.25 -15.66 -14.12
N VAL A 488 -0.38 -15.98 -15.41
CA VAL A 488 -0.75 -17.32 -15.87
C VAL A 488 0.40 -18.31 -15.65
N VAL A 489 1.63 -17.95 -16.01
CA VAL A 489 2.79 -18.86 -15.87
C VAL A 489 3.04 -19.16 -14.39
N MET A 490 3.18 -18.15 -13.54
CA MET A 490 3.43 -18.33 -12.11
C MET A 490 2.22 -18.95 -11.40
N GLY A 491 1.00 -18.57 -11.79
CA GLY A 491 -0.23 -19.11 -11.22
C GLY A 491 -0.46 -20.57 -11.54
N LEU A 492 -0.24 -21.00 -12.79
CA LEU A 492 -0.32 -22.43 -13.16
C LEU A 492 0.76 -23.23 -12.43
N PHE A 493 1.97 -22.68 -12.35
CA PHE A 493 3.07 -23.32 -11.62
C PHE A 493 2.70 -23.59 -10.15
N ALA A 494 2.19 -22.57 -9.45
CA ALA A 494 1.76 -22.68 -8.06
C ALA A 494 0.45 -23.50 -7.87
N SER A 495 -0.37 -23.64 -8.91
CA SER A 495 -1.63 -24.39 -8.86
C SER A 495 -1.45 -25.91 -8.87
N PHE A 496 -0.36 -26.39 -9.49
CA PHE A 496 -0.06 -27.82 -9.64
C PHE A 496 1.09 -28.30 -8.76
N ARG A 497 1.80 -27.39 -8.09
CA ARG A 497 2.94 -27.70 -7.22
C ARG A 497 2.70 -27.15 -5.82
N ILE A 498 2.97 -27.99 -4.82
CA ILE A 498 2.99 -27.61 -3.41
C ILE A 498 4.41 -27.45 -2.87
N THR A 499 5.44 -27.86 -3.63
CA THR A 499 6.84 -27.75 -3.23
C THR A 499 7.59 -26.94 -4.27
N PHE A 500 8.22 -25.86 -3.81
CA PHE A 500 9.01 -24.93 -4.60
C PHE A 500 10.49 -25.13 -4.29
N SER A 501 11.21 -25.79 -5.21
CA SER A 501 12.66 -25.95 -5.12
C SER A 501 13.40 -24.64 -5.40
N LEU A 502 14.61 -24.51 -4.88
CA LEU A 502 15.38 -23.28 -4.99
C LEU A 502 15.69 -22.86 -6.44
N TRP A 503 15.88 -23.80 -7.39
CA TRP A 503 16.09 -23.43 -8.79
C TRP A 503 14.94 -22.59 -9.41
N MET A 504 13.73 -22.72 -8.87
CA MET A 504 12.53 -22.04 -9.38
C MET A 504 12.59 -20.53 -9.10
N CYS A 505 13.32 -20.08 -8.07
CA CYS A 505 13.48 -18.65 -7.80
C CYS A 505 14.28 -17.94 -8.90
N PHE A 506 15.23 -18.63 -9.55
CA PHE A 506 15.99 -18.03 -10.67
C PHE A 506 15.10 -17.73 -11.86
N ILE A 507 14.13 -18.61 -12.15
CA ILE A 507 13.14 -18.38 -13.21
C ILE A 507 12.25 -17.18 -12.83
N ALA A 508 11.77 -17.14 -11.58
CA ALA A 508 10.98 -16.02 -11.10
C ALA A 508 11.76 -14.69 -11.22
N PHE A 509 13.01 -14.62 -10.76
CA PHE A 509 13.84 -13.42 -10.87
C PHE A 509 14.15 -13.02 -12.31
N LEU A 510 14.32 -13.99 -13.23
CA LEU A 510 14.55 -13.71 -14.64
C LEU A 510 13.31 -13.13 -15.34
N PHE A 511 12.10 -13.52 -14.91
CA PHE A 511 10.86 -12.99 -15.47
C PHE A 511 10.68 -11.48 -15.26
N TYR A 512 11.24 -10.90 -14.19
CA TYR A 512 11.13 -9.46 -13.93
C TYR A 512 11.78 -8.59 -15.03
N PRO A 513 13.10 -8.71 -15.32
CA PRO A 513 13.72 -7.94 -16.40
C PRO A 513 13.19 -8.37 -17.79
N LEU A 514 12.83 -9.64 -17.99
CA LEU A 514 12.22 -10.08 -19.24
C LEU A 514 10.88 -9.40 -19.51
N SER A 515 10.10 -9.12 -18.46
CA SER A 515 8.83 -8.39 -18.57
C SER A 515 9.05 -6.97 -19.09
N LEU A 516 10.04 -6.25 -18.54
CA LEU A 516 10.42 -4.90 -18.98
C LEU A 516 10.92 -4.90 -20.44
N VAL A 517 11.78 -5.86 -20.80
CA VAL A 517 12.27 -6.00 -22.18
C VAL A 517 11.12 -6.32 -23.13
N LEU A 518 10.17 -7.17 -22.73
CA LEU A 518 9.03 -7.53 -23.55
C LEU A 518 8.15 -6.31 -23.85
N VAL A 519 7.81 -5.48 -22.85
CA VAL A 519 7.09 -4.22 -23.09
C VAL A 519 7.88 -3.31 -24.03
N TYR A 520 9.18 -3.13 -23.78
CA TYR A 520 10.02 -2.28 -24.63
C TYR A 520 10.04 -2.73 -26.10
N VAL A 521 10.18 -4.03 -26.35
CA VAL A 521 10.16 -4.58 -27.70
C VAL A 521 8.78 -4.39 -28.35
N LEU A 522 7.70 -4.65 -27.62
CA LEU A 522 6.35 -4.58 -28.16
C LEU A 522 5.94 -3.14 -28.50
N ASP A 523 6.22 -2.18 -27.63
CA ASP A 523 5.81 -0.79 -27.85
C ASP A 523 6.74 -0.06 -28.83
N TYR A 524 8.07 -0.18 -28.65
CA TYR A 524 9.03 0.64 -29.39
C TYR A 524 9.51 0.00 -30.68
N LEU A 525 9.53 -1.34 -30.78
CA LEU A 525 10.00 -2.03 -31.99
C LEU A 525 8.84 -2.57 -32.83
N ALA A 526 7.79 -3.09 -32.19
CA ALA A 526 6.65 -3.68 -32.90
C ALA A 526 5.46 -2.71 -33.07
N GLY A 527 5.43 -1.58 -32.36
CA GLY A 527 4.32 -0.61 -32.42
C GLY A 527 3.00 -1.22 -31.94
N TRP A 528 3.06 -2.09 -30.93
CA TRP A 528 1.93 -2.88 -30.45
C TRP A 528 1.17 -2.23 -29.28
N SER A 529 1.29 -0.91 -29.12
CA SER A 529 0.50 -0.07 -28.21
C SER A 529 -0.96 -0.02 -28.63
#